data_AF-A0A7R8WYT6-F1
#
_entry.id   AF-A0A7R8WYT6-F1
#
_cell.length_a   1.000
_cell.length_b   1.000
_cell.length_c   1.000
_cell.angle_alpha   90.00
_cell.angle_beta   90.00
_cell.angle_gamma   90.00
#
_symmetry.space_group_name_H-M   'P 1'
#
loop_
_entity.id
_entity.type
_entity.pdbx_description
1 polymer ?
#
loop_
_entity_poly.entity_id
_entity_poly.type
_entity_poly.pdbx_seq_one_letter_code
_entity_poly.pdbx_strand_id
1 'polypeptide(L)'
;MVMSRMLPLECMGPIDQSKPPRFFFHMPRVVPNQKNRFESDDLFKKLSRESEVRYTGYHDRPIEERRARFQAGCRDGHAEIAFLGTGINLQLFFGPLSNGYTGTDPTHPPPDFESQPGKVHLISHFILNGVCVRWRGVVDLDRLDGTGCLEFDEPTAQLEEALLKEEIQQYNQRMQSFEERFHPGLIEQDRFGEQS
;
A
#
# COMPACT_ATOMS: atom_id res chain seq x y z
N MET A 1 51.52 -23.64 -3.54
CA MET A 1 50.57 -23.40 -4.62
C MET A 1 49.31 -24.20 -4.32
N VAL A 2 48.23 -23.48 -4.00
CA VAL A 2 46.82 -23.88 -3.83
C VAL A 2 46.47 -25.18 -3.09
N MET A 3 46.14 -25.01 -1.80
CA MET A 3 45.35 -25.95 -1.02
C MET A 3 43.88 -25.81 -1.40
N SER A 4 43.31 -26.86 -2.00
CA SER A 4 41.86 -27.03 -2.11
C SER A 4 41.28 -27.19 -0.70
N ARG A 5 40.61 -26.14 -0.21
CA ARG A 5 39.78 -26.21 1.00
C ARG A 5 38.52 -27.01 0.68
N MET A 6 38.56 -28.31 0.94
CA MET A 6 37.34 -29.07 1.22
C MET A 6 36.78 -28.56 2.54
N LEU A 7 35.58 -27.99 2.51
CA LEU A 7 34.83 -27.66 3.73
C LEU A 7 34.42 -28.99 4.39
N PRO A 8 34.76 -29.22 5.67
CA PRO A 8 34.28 -30.39 6.38
C PRO A 8 32.77 -30.29 6.55
N LEU A 9 32.07 -31.34 6.11
CA LEU A 9 30.83 -31.80 6.73
C LEU A 9 31.13 -31.96 8.22
N GLU A 10 30.36 -31.33 9.11
CA GLU A 10 30.15 -31.63 10.54
C GLU A 10 29.57 -30.36 11.21
N CYS A 11 28.25 -30.31 11.36
CA CYS A 11 27.54 -29.96 12.59
C CYS A 11 26.04 -29.86 12.28
N MET A 12 25.37 -31.02 12.16
CA MET A 12 23.95 -31.09 12.50
C MET A 12 23.86 -30.95 14.02
N GLY A 13 23.95 -29.71 14.50
CA GLY A 13 23.60 -29.38 15.88
C GLY A 13 22.11 -29.68 16.09
N PRO A 14 21.69 -30.06 17.31
CA PRO A 14 20.28 -30.21 17.61
C PRO A 14 19.58 -28.90 17.22
N ILE A 15 18.46 -29.02 16.51
CA ILE A 15 17.57 -27.88 16.22
C ILE A 15 17.25 -27.27 17.58
N ASP A 16 17.86 -26.13 17.87
CA ASP A 16 17.56 -25.34 19.04
C ASP A 16 16.13 -24.81 18.87
N GLN A 17 15.17 -25.60 19.38
CA GLN A 17 13.75 -25.28 19.42
C GLN A 17 13.44 -24.14 20.41
N SER A 18 14.45 -23.53 21.06
CA SER A 18 14.24 -22.47 22.05
C SER A 18 14.12 -21.07 21.46
N LYS A 19 14.12 -20.92 20.12
CA LYS A 19 13.80 -19.65 19.48
C LYS A 19 12.45 -19.78 18.78
N PRO A 20 11.40 -19.02 19.21
CA PRO A 20 10.16 -19.00 18.46
C PRO A 20 10.50 -18.66 17.01
N PRO A 21 9.88 -19.33 16.03
CA PRO A 21 10.14 -19.02 14.63
C PRO A 21 10.00 -17.52 14.48
N ARG A 22 11.00 -16.86 13.87
CA ARG A 22 10.86 -15.45 13.53
C ARG A 22 9.83 -15.39 12.41
N PHE A 23 8.57 -15.40 12.81
CA PHE A 23 7.47 -15.16 11.93
C PHE A 23 7.52 -13.67 11.62
N PHE A 24 8.02 -13.37 10.42
CA PHE A 24 7.96 -12.04 9.88
C PHE A 24 6.48 -11.76 9.58
N PHE A 25 5.76 -11.24 10.57
CA PHE A 25 4.51 -10.55 10.32
C PHE A 25 4.89 -9.32 9.48
N HIS A 26 4.59 -9.36 8.18
CA HIS A 26 4.67 -8.13 7.40
C HIS A 26 3.70 -7.14 8.02
N MET A 27 4.21 -5.98 8.42
CA MET A 27 3.39 -5.00 9.10
C MET A 27 2.23 -4.60 8.16
N PRO A 28 0.97 -4.64 8.62
CA PRO A 28 -0.19 -4.43 7.78
C PRO A 28 -0.08 -3.08 7.08
N ARG A 29 -0.23 -3.07 5.76
CA ARG A 29 -0.21 -1.82 4.98
C ARG A 29 -1.44 -0.96 5.27
N VAL A 30 -2.54 -1.56 5.75
CA VAL A 30 -3.82 -0.90 6.02
C VAL A 30 -4.24 -0.97 7.49
N VAL A 31 -4.93 0.06 7.98
CA VAL A 31 -5.48 0.10 9.34
C VAL A 31 -6.83 -0.64 9.43
N PRO A 32 -7.19 -1.19 10.59
CA PRO A 32 -8.54 -1.71 10.81
C PRO A 32 -9.58 -0.58 10.72
N ASN A 33 -10.78 -0.91 10.22
CA ASN A 33 -11.90 0.04 10.06
C ASN A 33 -11.53 1.30 9.27
N GLN A 34 -10.91 1.11 8.09
CA GLN A 34 -10.42 2.19 7.22
C GLN A 34 -11.47 3.28 6.98
N LYS A 35 -12.73 2.91 6.75
CA LYS A 35 -13.84 3.84 6.52
C LYS A 35 -14.07 4.81 7.68
N ASN A 36 -14.11 4.29 8.92
CA ASN A 36 -14.25 5.15 10.10
C ASN A 36 -13.04 6.07 10.25
N ARG A 37 -11.82 5.59 9.93
CA ARG A 37 -10.62 6.44 9.96
C ARG A 37 -10.72 7.58 8.93
N PHE A 38 -11.19 7.27 7.72
CA PHE A 38 -11.42 8.28 6.68
C PHE A 38 -12.46 9.34 7.10
N GLU A 39 -13.55 8.92 7.73
CA GLU A 39 -14.64 9.81 8.14
C GLU A 39 -14.31 10.63 9.40
N SER A 40 -13.46 10.11 10.30
CA SER A 40 -13.15 10.74 11.58
C SER A 40 -11.94 11.68 11.55
N ASP A 41 -10.92 11.39 10.74
CA ASP A 41 -9.67 12.14 10.71
C ASP A 41 -9.84 13.52 10.05
N ASP A 42 -9.35 14.57 10.71
CA ASP A 42 -9.43 15.94 10.20
C ASP A 42 -8.62 16.15 8.91
N LEU A 43 -7.56 15.37 8.71
CA LEU A 43 -6.79 15.39 7.47
C LEU A 43 -7.67 14.97 6.29
N PHE A 44 -8.34 13.82 6.41
CA PHE A 44 -9.21 13.29 5.36
C PHE A 44 -10.43 14.17 5.13
N LYS A 45 -11.05 14.71 6.19
CA LYS A 45 -12.16 15.68 6.07
C LYS A 45 -11.78 16.94 5.30
N LYS A 46 -10.54 17.42 5.43
CA LYS A 46 -10.05 18.59 4.69
C LYS A 46 -9.80 18.24 3.22
N LEU A 47 -9.16 17.10 2.98
CA LEU A 47 -8.79 16.67 1.62
C LEU A 47 -9.95 16.08 0.81
N SER A 48 -11.03 15.63 1.46
CA SER A 48 -12.22 15.09 0.77
C SER A 48 -13.12 16.17 0.19
N ARG A 49 -12.97 17.41 0.64
CA ARG A 49 -13.66 18.55 0.05
C ARG A 49 -12.95 18.94 -1.22
N GLU A 50 -13.75 19.22 -2.25
CA GLU A 50 -13.28 19.80 -3.49
C GLU A 50 -12.44 21.06 -3.19
N SER A 51 -11.16 21.01 -3.56
CA SER A 51 -10.17 22.01 -3.20
C SER A 51 -9.31 22.37 -4.40
N GLU A 52 -8.83 23.61 -4.43
CA GLU A 52 -7.88 24.05 -5.45
C GLU A 52 -6.56 23.31 -5.32
N VAL A 53 -6.05 22.86 -6.46
CA VAL A 53 -4.79 22.13 -6.58
C VAL A 53 -3.90 22.76 -7.63
N ARG A 54 -2.59 22.52 -7.51
CA ARG A 54 -1.59 23.02 -8.46
C ARG A 54 -0.47 22.01 -8.67
N TYR A 55 0.02 21.93 -9.90
CA TYR A 55 1.23 21.19 -10.21
C TYR A 55 2.47 21.90 -9.65
N THR A 56 3.24 21.18 -8.83
CA THR A 56 4.41 21.74 -8.12
C THR A 56 5.74 21.36 -8.75
N GLY A 57 5.76 20.45 -9.73
CA GLY A 57 6.99 20.02 -10.38
C GLY A 57 7.67 21.15 -11.19
N TYR A 58 9.00 21.06 -11.28
CA TYR A 58 9.87 21.95 -12.06
C TYR A 58 9.61 23.45 -11.85
N HIS A 59 9.35 23.87 -10.60
CA HIS A 59 9.00 25.27 -10.26
C HIS A 59 10.06 26.31 -10.67
N ASP A 60 11.32 25.90 -10.87
CA ASP A 60 12.44 26.71 -11.33
C ASP A 60 12.44 26.97 -12.85
N ARG A 61 11.57 26.29 -13.60
CA ARG A 61 11.55 26.30 -15.07
C ARG A 61 10.49 27.24 -15.64
N PRO A 62 10.68 27.74 -16.88
CA PRO A 62 9.67 28.53 -17.57
C PRO A 62 8.39 27.73 -17.78
N ILE A 63 7.25 28.43 -17.86
CA ILE A 63 5.93 27.79 -17.88
C ILE A 63 5.75 26.86 -19.08
N GLU A 64 6.31 27.16 -20.26
CA GLU A 64 6.19 26.25 -21.41
C GLU A 64 6.88 24.90 -21.15
N GLU A 65 8.07 24.91 -20.53
CA GLU A 65 8.77 23.67 -20.18
C GLU A 65 7.98 22.90 -19.12
N ARG A 66 7.43 23.59 -18.12
CA ARG A 66 6.60 22.96 -17.07
C ARG A 66 5.36 22.29 -17.65
N ARG A 67 4.70 22.93 -18.63
CA ARG A 67 3.54 22.35 -19.34
C ARG A 67 3.91 21.09 -20.09
N ALA A 68 5.00 21.13 -20.86
CA ALA A 68 5.49 19.96 -21.58
C ALA A 68 5.84 18.80 -20.65
N ARG A 69 6.50 19.10 -19.52
CA ARG A 69 6.85 18.11 -18.49
C ARG A 69 5.63 17.53 -17.79
N PHE A 70 4.64 18.36 -17.45
CA PHE A 70 3.39 17.88 -16.85
C PHE A 70 2.64 16.96 -17.80
N GLN A 71 2.49 17.34 -19.07
CA GLN A 71 1.86 16.49 -20.08
C GLN A 71 2.61 15.17 -20.30
N ALA A 72 3.94 15.21 -20.33
CA ALA A 72 4.77 14.01 -20.42
C ALA A 72 4.60 13.12 -19.18
N GLY A 73 4.68 13.68 -17.97
CA GLY A 73 4.49 12.95 -16.72
C GLY A 73 3.12 12.27 -16.64
N CYS A 74 2.06 12.98 -17.03
CA CYS A 74 0.72 12.39 -17.10
C CYS A 74 0.67 11.21 -18.08
N ARG A 75 1.35 11.28 -19.24
CA ARG A 75 1.44 10.14 -20.18
C ARG A 75 2.30 8.99 -19.64
N ASP A 76 3.34 9.31 -18.89
CA ASP A 76 4.22 8.36 -18.20
C ASP A 76 3.57 7.76 -16.94
N GLY A 77 2.41 8.28 -16.53
CA GLY A 77 1.64 7.77 -15.41
C GLY A 77 2.07 8.31 -14.05
N HIS A 78 2.55 9.54 -13.96
CA HIS A 78 2.82 10.20 -12.67
C HIS A 78 2.61 11.73 -12.73
N ALA A 79 2.25 12.33 -11.60
CA ALA A 79 2.22 13.78 -11.45
C ALA A 79 2.42 14.20 -10.00
N GLU A 80 3.00 15.38 -9.79
CA GLU A 80 3.13 16.00 -8.45
C GLU A 80 2.13 17.13 -8.30
N ILE A 81 1.15 16.94 -7.43
CA ILE A 81 0.04 17.87 -7.23
C ILE A 81 -0.03 18.26 -5.76
N ALA A 82 -0.14 19.57 -5.50
CA ALA A 82 -0.35 20.09 -4.16
C ALA A 82 -1.74 20.70 -3.98
N PHE A 83 -2.36 20.42 -2.84
CA PHE A 83 -3.56 21.11 -2.35
C PHE A 83 -3.18 22.50 -1.83
N LEU A 84 -3.72 23.55 -2.43
CA LEU A 84 -3.36 24.93 -2.06
C LEU A 84 -3.88 25.31 -0.66
N GLY A 85 -5.08 24.84 -0.30
CA GLY A 85 -5.70 25.16 1.00
C GLY A 85 -5.02 24.49 2.20
N THR A 86 -4.39 23.33 2.00
CA THR A 86 -3.73 22.57 3.08
C THR A 86 -2.21 22.60 2.98
N GLY A 87 -1.64 22.95 1.82
CA GLY A 87 -0.21 22.90 1.54
C GLY A 87 0.34 21.48 1.37
N ILE A 88 -0.52 20.46 1.29
CA ILE A 88 -0.11 19.06 1.17
C ILE A 88 0.26 18.75 -0.27
N ASN A 89 1.47 18.23 -0.47
CA ASN A 89 1.94 17.76 -1.76
C ASN A 89 1.77 16.23 -1.86
N LEU A 90 1.22 15.77 -2.98
CA LEU A 90 0.99 14.38 -3.30
C LEU A 90 1.71 14.02 -4.61
N GLN A 91 2.46 12.93 -4.57
CA GLN A 91 2.95 12.27 -5.77
C GLN A 91 1.91 11.24 -6.20
N LEU A 92 1.24 11.53 -7.29
CA LEU A 92 0.21 10.71 -7.89
C LEU A 92 0.82 9.77 -8.92
N PHE A 93 0.31 8.55 -8.98
CA PHE A 93 0.68 7.56 -9.97
C PHE A 93 -0.57 7.04 -10.67
N PHE A 94 -0.49 6.94 -11.99
CA PHE A 94 -1.57 6.62 -12.92
C PHE A 94 -1.05 5.56 -13.90
N GLY A 95 -1.04 4.30 -13.50
CA GLY A 95 -0.57 3.25 -14.41
C GLY A 95 -0.58 1.85 -13.82
N PRO A 96 -0.55 0.81 -14.69
CA PRO A 96 -0.66 -0.60 -14.31
C PRO A 96 0.53 -1.14 -13.50
N LEU A 97 1.53 -0.30 -13.21
CA LEU A 97 2.72 -0.65 -12.44
C LEU A 97 2.80 0.09 -11.10
N SER A 98 1.88 1.02 -10.82
CA SER A 98 2.06 2.00 -9.74
C SER A 98 2.06 1.39 -8.33
N ASN A 99 1.31 0.31 -8.08
CA ASN A 99 1.05 -0.15 -6.71
C ASN A 99 1.18 -1.67 -6.46
N GLY A 100 1.87 -2.42 -7.32
CA GLY A 100 1.94 -3.89 -7.19
C GLY A 100 0.66 -4.62 -7.62
N TYR A 101 -0.37 -3.87 -8.02
CA TYR A 101 -1.50 -4.37 -8.79
C TYR A 101 -1.07 -4.57 -10.24
N THR A 102 -0.53 -5.74 -10.54
CA THR A 102 -0.23 -6.14 -11.92
C THR A 102 -1.54 -6.40 -12.63
N GLY A 103 -1.96 -5.48 -13.50
CA GLY A 103 -3.05 -5.76 -14.42
C GLY A 103 -3.78 -4.51 -14.86
N THR A 104 -4.25 -4.58 -16.10
CA THR A 104 -5.31 -3.77 -16.66
C THR A 104 -6.59 -3.92 -15.82
N ASP A 105 -6.61 -3.31 -14.63
CA ASP A 105 -7.82 -3.22 -13.83
C ASP A 105 -8.73 -2.14 -14.44
N PRO A 106 -9.97 -2.46 -14.84
CA PRO A 106 -10.96 -1.46 -15.29
C PRO A 106 -11.23 -0.35 -14.26
N THR A 107 -10.79 -0.49 -13.00
CA THR A 107 -10.85 0.57 -11.98
C THR A 107 -9.76 1.63 -12.08
N HIS A 108 -8.71 1.40 -12.87
CA HIS A 108 -7.59 2.33 -13.10
C HIS A 108 -7.60 2.86 -14.53
N PRO A 109 -8.52 3.78 -14.87
CA PRO A 109 -8.54 4.37 -16.20
C PRO A 109 -7.25 5.17 -16.43
N PRO A 110 -6.66 5.09 -17.64
CA PRO A 110 -5.58 5.98 -18.01
C PRO A 110 -6.07 7.44 -17.92
N PRO A 111 -5.15 8.41 -17.72
CA PRO A 111 -5.48 9.82 -17.75
C PRO A 111 -6.32 10.17 -18.99
N ASP A 112 -7.49 10.74 -18.76
CA ASP A 112 -8.41 11.09 -19.85
C ASP A 112 -8.10 12.52 -20.30
N PHE A 113 -7.50 12.60 -21.49
CA PHE A 113 -7.16 13.84 -22.19
C PHE A 113 -8.23 14.24 -23.22
N GLU A 114 -9.23 13.40 -23.48
CA GLU A 114 -10.22 13.60 -24.55
C GLU A 114 -11.55 14.18 -24.01
N SER A 115 -11.81 14.06 -22.71
CA SER A 115 -13.05 14.56 -22.09
C SER A 115 -13.26 16.08 -22.25
N GLN A 116 -12.19 16.89 -22.12
CA GLN A 116 -12.26 18.34 -22.23
C GLN A 116 -10.99 18.93 -22.88
N PRO A 117 -11.11 19.70 -23.97
CA PRO A 117 -9.93 20.32 -24.59
C PRO A 117 -9.26 21.29 -23.62
N GLY A 118 -7.95 21.11 -23.39
CA GLY A 118 -7.15 21.96 -22.50
C GLY A 118 -7.15 21.55 -21.03
N LYS A 119 -7.89 20.50 -20.64
CA LYS A 119 -7.89 19.97 -19.27
C LYS A 119 -7.64 18.46 -19.26
N VAL A 120 -7.09 17.95 -18.18
CA VAL A 120 -6.87 16.52 -17.97
C VAL A 120 -7.59 16.05 -16.71
N HIS A 121 -8.34 14.96 -16.84
CA HIS A 121 -8.95 14.28 -15.72
C HIS A 121 -7.98 13.22 -15.21
N LEU A 122 -7.64 13.33 -13.92
CA LEU A 122 -6.64 12.49 -13.28
C LEU A 122 -7.29 11.73 -12.12
N ILE A 123 -6.99 10.43 -12.03
CA ILE A 123 -7.50 9.53 -10.99
C ILE A 123 -6.35 8.65 -10.51
N SER A 124 -5.97 8.73 -9.24
CA SER A 124 -4.91 7.92 -8.65
C SER A 124 -5.37 7.22 -7.39
N HIS A 125 -4.96 5.98 -7.20
CA HIS A 125 -5.31 5.14 -6.06
C HIS A 125 -4.07 4.88 -5.22
N PHE A 126 -4.14 5.10 -3.91
CA PHE A 126 -3.01 4.85 -3.02
C PHE A 126 -3.47 4.66 -1.57
N ILE A 127 -2.54 4.19 -0.73
CA ILE A 127 -2.77 4.03 0.70
C ILE A 127 -2.13 5.22 1.41
N LEU A 128 -2.95 6.04 2.08
CA LEU A 128 -2.50 7.17 2.89
C LEU A 128 -2.78 6.88 4.36
N ASN A 129 -1.75 6.89 5.20
CA ASN A 129 -1.88 6.60 6.63
C ASN A 129 -2.66 5.30 6.94
N GLY A 130 -2.48 4.29 6.08
CA GLY A 130 -3.17 2.99 6.17
C GLY A 130 -4.63 2.97 5.70
N VAL A 131 -5.11 4.03 5.06
CA VAL A 131 -6.45 4.10 4.45
C VAL A 131 -6.31 4.10 2.94
N CYS A 132 -6.98 3.16 2.27
CA CYS A 132 -7.12 3.16 0.81
C CYS A 132 -7.97 4.35 0.37
N VAL A 133 -7.37 5.23 -0.42
CA VAL A 133 -8.00 6.45 -0.92
C VAL A 133 -7.78 6.57 -2.43
N ARG A 134 -8.72 7.23 -3.08
CA ARG A 134 -8.64 7.61 -4.48
C ARG A 134 -8.63 9.13 -4.59
N TRP A 135 -7.57 9.68 -5.15
CA TRP A 135 -7.54 11.07 -5.55
C TRP A 135 -8.22 11.22 -6.91
N ARG A 136 -9.08 12.23 -7.02
CA ARG A 136 -9.75 12.62 -8.26
C ARG A 136 -9.60 14.12 -8.45
N GLY A 137 -9.28 14.54 -9.66
CA GLY A 137 -9.23 15.96 -9.99
C GLY A 137 -9.17 16.25 -11.48
N VAL A 138 -9.35 17.53 -11.78
CA VAL A 138 -9.23 18.10 -13.12
C VAL A 138 -8.19 19.18 -13.08
N VAL A 139 -7.20 19.11 -13.97
CA VAL A 139 -6.09 20.08 -14.04
C VAL A 139 -6.06 20.71 -15.43
N ASP A 140 -5.92 22.03 -15.47
CA ASP A 140 -5.73 22.81 -16.69
C ASP A 140 -4.29 22.66 -17.22
N LEU A 141 -4.17 22.31 -18.49
CA LEU A 141 -2.87 22.03 -19.12
C LEU A 141 -2.04 23.29 -19.36
N ASP A 142 -2.66 24.47 -19.43
CA ASP A 142 -1.98 25.75 -19.66
C ASP A 142 -1.65 26.45 -18.35
N ARG A 143 -2.58 26.48 -17.40
CA ARG A 143 -2.42 27.18 -16.13
C ARG A 143 -1.76 26.31 -15.06
N LEU A 144 -1.72 24.99 -15.25
CA LEU A 144 -1.17 24.01 -14.32
C LEU A 144 -1.81 24.06 -12.92
N ASP A 145 -3.04 24.56 -12.87
CA ASP A 145 -3.91 24.60 -11.70
C ASP A 145 -5.22 23.89 -12.00
N GLY A 146 -5.99 23.61 -10.96
CA GLY A 146 -7.22 22.87 -11.11
C GLY A 146 -7.88 22.62 -9.78
N THR A 147 -8.72 21.59 -9.76
CA THR A 147 -9.50 21.22 -8.58
C THR A 147 -9.41 19.72 -8.35
N GLY A 148 -9.28 19.30 -7.09
CA GLY A 148 -9.26 17.89 -6.73
C GLY A 148 -9.69 17.62 -5.31
N CYS A 149 -9.96 16.35 -5.02
CA CYS A 149 -10.33 15.84 -3.71
C CYS A 149 -9.92 14.36 -3.53
N LEU A 150 -9.94 13.90 -2.28
CA LEU A 150 -9.79 12.49 -1.92
C LEU A 150 -11.16 11.85 -1.66
N GLU A 151 -11.34 10.67 -2.21
CA GLU A 151 -12.48 9.79 -1.97
C GLU A 151 -12.01 8.52 -1.26
N PHE A 152 -12.89 7.92 -0.46
CA PHE A 152 -12.62 6.60 0.10
C PHE A 152 -12.74 5.54 -1.00
N ASP A 153 -11.74 4.68 -1.11
CA ASP A 153 -11.69 3.63 -2.11
C ASP A 153 -12.15 2.30 -1.52
N GLU A 154 -13.47 2.17 -1.37
CA GLU A 154 -14.13 0.97 -0.84
C GLU A 154 -13.69 -0.35 -1.51
N PRO A 155 -13.64 -0.49 -2.85
CA PRO A 155 -13.26 -1.76 -3.46
C PRO A 155 -11.82 -2.16 -3.14
N THR A 156 -10.87 -1.22 -3.22
CA THR A 156 -9.47 -1.49 -2.89
C THR A 156 -9.29 -1.71 -1.38
N ALA A 157 -10.02 -0.99 -0.54
CA ALA A 157 -10.02 -1.21 0.91
C ALA A 157 -10.47 -2.63 1.28
N GLN A 158 -11.55 -3.12 0.65
CA GLN A 158 -12.05 -4.48 0.88
C GLN A 158 -11.07 -5.54 0.39
N LEU A 159 -10.43 -5.31 -0.76
CA LEU A 159 -9.43 -6.22 -1.30
C LEU A 159 -8.20 -6.33 -0.37
N GLU A 160 -7.64 -5.19 0.05
CA GLU A 160 -6.52 -5.15 0.99
C GLU A 160 -6.88 -5.74 2.37
N GLU A 161 -8.12 -5.51 2.84
CA GLU A 161 -8.61 -6.12 4.09
C GLU A 161 -8.76 -7.64 3.95
N ALA A 162 -9.22 -8.14 2.81
CA ALA A 162 -9.32 -9.58 2.55
C ALA A 162 -7.94 -10.25 2.49
N LEU A 163 -6.98 -9.63 1.79
CA LEU A 163 -5.60 -10.11 1.73
C LEU A 163 -4.96 -10.14 3.12
N LEU A 164 -5.16 -9.09 3.91
CA LEU A 164 -4.66 -9.04 5.29
C LEU A 164 -5.28 -10.13 6.17
N LYS A 165 -6.59 -10.37 6.05
CA LYS A 165 -7.26 -11.45 6.79
C LYS A 165 -6.71 -12.81 6.41
N GLU A 166 -6.43 -13.04 5.13
CA GLU A 166 -5.84 -14.29 4.65
C GLU A 166 -4.43 -14.49 5.22
N GLU A 167 -3.57 -13.47 5.20
CA GLU A 167 -2.22 -13.54 5.80
C GLU A 167 -2.28 -13.82 7.31
N ILE A 168 -3.17 -13.14 8.04
CA ILE A 168 -3.37 -13.38 9.48
C ILE A 168 -3.85 -14.81 9.74
N GLN A 169 -4.78 -15.33 8.93
CA GLN A 169 -5.26 -16.71 9.07
C GLN A 169 -4.16 -17.73 8.82
N GLN A 170 -3.38 -17.56 7.76
CA GLN A 170 -2.24 -18.44 7.47
C GLN A 170 -1.18 -18.38 8.57
N TYR A 171 -0.94 -17.19 9.14
CA TYR A 171 -0.05 -17.02 10.28
C TYR A 171 -0.57 -17.74 11.52
N ASN A 172 -1.85 -17.55 11.87
CA ASN A 172 -2.49 -18.18 13.01
C ASN A 172 -2.51 -19.71 12.87
N GLN A 173 -2.75 -20.26 11.68
CA GLN A 173 -2.70 -21.70 11.43
C GLN A 173 -1.29 -22.27 11.60
N ARG A 174 -0.25 -21.55 11.12
CA ARG A 174 1.15 -21.93 11.39
C ARG A 174 1.46 -21.89 12.88
N MET A 175 0.88 -20.93 13.60
CA MET A 175 1.07 -20.83 15.04
C MET A 175 0.35 -21.93 15.82
N GLN A 176 -0.92 -22.22 15.50
CA GLN A 176 -1.69 -23.32 16.11
C GLN A 176 -1.04 -24.68 15.84
N SER A 177 -0.60 -24.95 14.61
CA SER A 177 0.10 -26.20 14.30
C SER A 177 1.47 -26.32 14.99
N PHE A 178 2.11 -25.19 15.34
CA PHE A 178 3.29 -25.21 16.18
C PHE A 178 2.88 -25.51 17.63
N GLU A 179 1.89 -24.81 18.17
CA GLU A 179 1.38 -25.03 19.52
C GLU A 179 0.93 -26.49 19.75
N GLU A 180 0.17 -27.10 18.83
CA GLU A 180 -0.24 -28.51 18.91
C GLU A 180 0.94 -29.49 18.89
N ARG A 181 1.99 -29.21 18.10
CA ARG A 181 3.20 -30.06 18.05
C ARG A 181 4.05 -29.98 19.31
N PHE A 182 3.94 -28.89 20.07
CA PHE A 182 4.66 -28.68 21.32
C PHE A 182 3.79 -28.95 22.57
N HIS A 183 2.50 -29.29 22.39
CA HIS A 183 1.59 -29.75 23.44
C HIS A 183 1.32 -31.27 23.54
N PRO A 184 2.21 -32.23 23.19
CA PRO A 184 1.94 -33.65 23.47
C PRO A 184 2.30 -34.10 24.91
N GLY A 185 2.72 -33.20 25.82
CA GLY A 185 3.38 -33.60 27.08
C GLY A 185 2.60 -33.52 28.40
N LEU A 186 1.35 -33.06 28.44
CA LEU A 186 0.66 -32.80 29.72
C LEU A 186 -0.70 -33.49 29.91
N ILE A 187 -1.06 -34.46 29.06
CA ILE A 187 -2.31 -35.24 29.23
C ILE A 187 -2.06 -36.64 29.85
N GLU A 188 -0.81 -37.05 30.09
CA GLU A 188 -0.50 -38.42 30.53
C GLU A 188 -0.04 -38.57 32.00
N GLN A 189 -0.34 -37.60 32.88
CA GLN A 189 -0.08 -37.75 34.33
C GLN A 189 -1.31 -38.04 35.20
N ASP A 190 -2.54 -37.99 34.67
CA ASP A 190 -3.76 -38.31 35.44
C ASP A 190 -4.24 -39.77 35.31
N ARG A 191 -3.45 -40.68 34.73
CA ARG A 191 -3.82 -42.11 34.57
C ARG A 191 -2.94 -43.14 35.27
N PHE A 192 -1.98 -42.72 36.10
CA PHE A 192 -1.16 -43.65 36.89
C PHE A 192 -1.37 -43.53 38.42
N GLY A 193 -2.43 -42.85 38.86
CA GLY A 193 -2.84 -42.74 40.26
C GLY A 193 -3.82 -43.83 40.76
N GLU A 194 -4.34 -44.70 39.89
CA GLU A 194 -5.27 -45.77 40.27
C GLU A 194 -4.82 -47.12 39.72
N GLN A 195 -3.92 -47.79 40.43
CA GLN A 195 -3.99 -49.22 40.79
C GLN A 195 -2.61 -49.72 41.24
N SER A 196 -2.51 -49.91 42.56
CA SER A 196 -1.84 -50.97 43.32
C SER A 196 -0.74 -51.79 42.63
#